data_AF-A0A816LGH6-F1
#
_entry.id   AF-A0A816LGH6-F1
#
_cell.length_a   1.000
_cell.length_b   1.000
_cell.length_c   1.000
_cell.angle_alpha   90.00
_cell.angle_beta   90.00
_cell.angle_gamma   90.00
#
_symmetry.space_group_name_H-M   'P 1'
#
loop_
_entity.id
_entity.type
_entity.pdbx_description
1 polymer ?
#
loop_
_entity_poly.entity_id
_entity_poly.type
_entity_poly.pdbx_seq_one_letter_code
_entity_poly.pdbx_strand_id
1 'polypeptide(L)'
;MEAHVLPNLPQEIVCKILELVGEESFYNLGPFLRAGKRGYALAHEPSVLKKCDVSEMEDEFVTCQIRQGCQFREFHLKCASAGNRKAIYYECLLTAPSIGLEESIKILEPNVPMHGFSTLAVAIFNVYLGNDKEASKVFQLFAAYHHDLRSDDTCEMGESIENQLKAFGAEDLNCNKYGESFKFPDDGVIKTPRCVKIPSMSTSSSSDGASYVDMLYAVNDSNFGIPDRCPCGSAIIIQISTEAAAIPKKYFVCKDFKNDGLHRKQEWTAAIEDETRRLKKTVDDHESRIRSLGRVEYQIDRIDEDAQKNDGEIANLGYQIHEMEKVLKKNTEEIALLKEIIEKL
;
A
#
# COMPACT_ATOMS: atom_id res chain seq x y z
N MET A 1 -9.92 18.68 -28.11
CA MET A 1 -9.01 18.27 -27.03
C MET A 1 -8.09 17.21 -27.59
N GLU A 2 -6.78 17.40 -27.41
CA GLU A 2 -5.75 16.51 -27.91
C GLU A 2 -5.76 15.18 -27.16
N ALA A 3 -5.08 14.16 -27.68
CA ALA A 3 -4.89 12.92 -26.94
C ALA A 3 -3.86 13.12 -25.84
N HIS A 4 -4.07 12.53 -24.66
CA HIS A 4 -3.03 12.38 -23.64
C HIS A 4 -2.01 11.33 -24.10
N VAL A 5 -1.18 11.73 -25.07
CA VAL A 5 -0.01 10.96 -25.51
C VAL A 5 1.00 11.00 -24.38
N LEU A 6 1.39 9.82 -23.87
CA LEU A 6 2.41 9.71 -22.83
C LEU A 6 3.69 10.40 -23.34
N PRO A 7 4.20 11.44 -22.65
CA PRO A 7 5.24 12.32 -23.19
C PRO A 7 6.49 11.54 -23.62
N ASN A 8 7.19 12.04 -24.63
CA ASN A 8 8.26 11.32 -25.32
C ASN A 8 9.60 11.35 -24.54
N LEU A 9 9.53 11.07 -23.24
CA LEU A 9 10.63 10.89 -22.31
C LEU A 9 11.27 9.50 -22.49
N PRO A 10 12.55 9.31 -22.09
CA PRO A 10 13.20 8.00 -21.97
C PRO A 10 12.38 6.98 -21.16
N GLN A 11 12.51 5.70 -21.51
CA GLN A 11 11.76 4.62 -20.88
C GLN A 11 12.07 4.51 -19.38
N GLU A 12 13.34 4.62 -18.98
CA GLU A 12 13.73 4.49 -17.57
C GLU A 12 13.09 5.57 -16.69
N ILE A 13 12.95 6.80 -17.22
CA ILE A 13 12.33 7.92 -16.50
C ILE A 13 10.82 7.67 -16.34
N VAL A 14 10.14 7.18 -17.37
CA VAL A 14 8.71 6.86 -17.28
C VAL A 14 8.48 5.69 -16.33
N CYS A 15 9.26 4.61 -16.41
CA CYS A 15 9.21 3.50 -15.46
C CYS A 15 9.50 3.97 -14.03
N LYS A 16 10.43 4.90 -13.82
CA LYS A 16 10.72 5.45 -12.48
C LYS A 16 9.56 6.27 -11.90
N ILE A 17 8.83 7.01 -12.75
CA ILE A 17 7.60 7.71 -12.35
C ILE A 17 6.51 6.67 -12.02
N LEU A 18 6.32 5.66 -12.87
CA LEU A 18 5.33 4.60 -12.66
C LEU A 18 5.60 3.76 -11.40
N GLU A 19 6.87 3.47 -11.09
CA GLU A 19 7.25 2.85 -9.82
C GLU A 19 6.73 3.66 -8.63
N LEU A 20 7.07 4.96 -8.55
CA LEU A 20 6.70 5.81 -7.42
C LEU A 20 5.19 6.00 -7.31
N VAL A 21 4.54 6.24 -8.44
CA VAL A 21 3.09 6.49 -8.52
C VAL A 21 2.27 5.23 -8.22
N GLY A 22 2.76 4.06 -8.65
CA GLY A 22 2.15 2.76 -8.31
C GLY A 22 2.44 2.30 -6.89
N GLU A 23 3.60 2.64 -6.32
CA GLU A 23 3.99 2.37 -4.92
C GLU A 23 3.12 3.14 -3.91
N GLU A 24 2.45 4.23 -4.33
CA GLU A 24 1.33 4.85 -3.60
C GLU A 24 -0.01 4.13 -3.78
N SER A 25 -0.36 3.72 -5.01
CA SER A 25 -1.65 3.08 -5.35
C SER A 25 -1.66 2.56 -6.79
N PHE A 26 -2.22 1.35 -7.00
CA PHE A 26 -2.56 0.86 -8.34
C PHE A 26 -3.48 1.81 -9.14
N TYR A 27 -4.48 2.43 -8.50
CA TYR A 27 -5.42 3.30 -9.20
C TYR A 27 -4.73 4.53 -9.83
N ASN A 28 -3.60 4.96 -9.26
CA ASN A 28 -2.77 6.03 -9.83
C ASN A 28 -2.04 5.62 -11.12
N LEU A 29 -1.91 4.32 -11.43
CA LEU A 29 -1.44 3.82 -12.73
C LEU A 29 -2.52 3.94 -13.82
N GLY A 30 -3.79 4.10 -13.45
CA GLY A 30 -4.94 4.16 -14.37
C GLY A 30 -4.78 5.11 -15.56
N PRO A 31 -4.35 6.37 -15.38
CA PRO A 31 -4.07 7.30 -16.49
C PRO A 31 -3.02 6.78 -17.47
N PHE A 32 -2.01 6.05 -16.99
CA PHE A 32 -0.94 5.50 -17.83
C PHE A 32 -1.37 4.22 -18.55
N LEU A 33 -2.11 3.33 -17.88
CA LEU A 33 -2.79 2.19 -18.51
C LEU A 33 -3.72 2.64 -19.66
N ARG A 34 -4.35 3.82 -19.51
CA ARG A 34 -5.21 4.44 -20.53
C ARG A 34 -4.43 5.24 -21.60
N ALA A 35 -3.15 5.57 -21.40
CA ALA A 35 -2.30 6.33 -22.32
C ALA A 35 -1.77 5.51 -23.54
N GLY A 36 -2.62 4.63 -24.08
CA GLY A 36 -2.34 3.80 -25.24
C GLY A 36 -1.30 2.69 -25.00
N LYS A 37 -0.94 1.96 -26.07
CA LYS A 37 -0.10 0.75 -26.00
C LYS A 37 1.24 0.97 -25.28
N ARG A 38 1.85 2.16 -25.43
CA ARG A 38 3.11 2.51 -24.74
C ARG A 38 2.91 2.64 -23.24
N GLY A 39 1.86 3.33 -22.80
CA GLY A 39 1.56 3.49 -21.37
C GLY A 39 1.19 2.16 -20.72
N TYR A 40 0.36 1.35 -21.39
CA TYR A 40 0.03 -0.01 -20.93
C TYR A 40 1.28 -0.89 -20.79
N ALA A 41 2.18 -0.91 -21.77
CA ALA A 41 3.41 -1.70 -21.71
C ALA A 41 4.34 -1.25 -20.56
N LEU A 42 4.54 0.06 -20.39
CA LEU A 42 5.42 0.60 -19.35
C LEU A 42 4.87 0.40 -17.93
N ALA A 43 3.54 0.40 -17.75
CA ALA A 43 2.89 0.07 -16.48
C ALA A 43 3.01 -1.43 -16.11
N HIS A 44 3.34 -2.28 -17.08
CA HIS A 44 3.58 -3.71 -16.92
C HIS A 44 5.07 -4.09 -16.93
N GLU A 45 5.98 -3.12 -16.83
CA GLU A 45 7.40 -3.41 -16.62
C GLU A 45 7.61 -4.06 -15.24
N PRO A 46 8.44 -5.13 -15.12
CA PRO A 46 8.59 -5.86 -13.86
C PRO A 46 9.05 -4.99 -12.68
N SER A 47 9.78 -3.89 -12.89
CA SER A 47 10.17 -3.00 -11.78
C SER A 47 9.00 -2.21 -11.20
N VAL A 48 8.01 -1.86 -12.02
CA VAL A 48 6.76 -1.19 -11.62
C VAL A 48 5.86 -2.20 -10.91
N LEU A 49 5.60 -3.35 -11.55
CA LEU A 49 4.74 -4.42 -11.02
C LEU A 49 5.22 -4.93 -9.65
N LYS A 50 6.55 -5.06 -9.47
CA LYS A 50 7.17 -5.48 -8.21
C LYS A 50 6.93 -4.54 -7.02
N LYS A 51 6.61 -3.27 -7.30
CA LYS A 51 6.46 -2.20 -6.30
C LYS A 51 5.03 -1.69 -6.12
N CYS A 52 4.18 -1.85 -7.13
CA CYS A 52 2.80 -1.39 -7.10
C CYS A 52 2.08 -1.84 -5.83
N ASP A 53 1.44 -0.93 -5.10
CA ASP A 53 0.52 -1.36 -4.04
C ASP A 53 -0.75 -1.94 -4.69
N VAL A 54 -1.09 -3.15 -4.25
CA VAL A 54 -2.25 -3.93 -4.68
C VAL A 54 -3.32 -4.04 -3.59
N SER A 55 -3.13 -3.46 -2.39
CA SER A 55 -4.08 -3.58 -1.27
C SER A 55 -5.50 -3.16 -1.64
N GLU A 56 -5.67 -2.16 -2.50
CA GLU A 56 -7.00 -1.64 -2.89
C GLU A 56 -7.72 -2.51 -3.95
N MET A 57 -7.11 -3.61 -4.38
CA MET A 57 -7.76 -4.70 -5.12
C MET A 57 -8.48 -5.68 -4.17
N GLU A 58 -8.10 -5.67 -2.89
CA GLU A 58 -8.46 -6.66 -1.86
C GLU A 58 -9.27 -6.06 -0.69
N ASP A 59 -9.92 -4.91 -0.88
CA ASP A 59 -10.50 -4.07 0.17
C ASP A 59 -11.76 -4.68 0.86
N GLU A 60 -11.46 -5.67 1.71
CA GLU A 60 -12.09 -6.18 2.93
C GLU A 60 -13.58 -6.63 2.93
N PHE A 61 -14.48 -6.11 2.09
CA PHE A 61 -15.93 -6.36 2.29
C PHE A 61 -16.77 -6.88 1.12
N VAL A 62 -16.38 -6.70 -0.16
CA VAL A 62 -17.17 -7.23 -1.29
C VAL A 62 -16.27 -7.71 -2.43
N THR A 63 -16.37 -9.01 -2.75
CA THR A 63 -15.79 -9.69 -3.93
C THR A 63 -14.32 -9.33 -4.24
N CYS A 64 -13.40 -10.08 -3.62
CA CYS A 64 -11.97 -10.12 -3.99
C CYS A 64 -11.77 -10.07 -5.51
N GLN A 65 -11.22 -8.97 -6.02
CA GLN A 65 -11.18 -8.67 -7.45
C GLN A 65 -10.10 -9.44 -8.23
N ILE A 66 -9.32 -10.25 -7.52
CA ILE A 66 -8.28 -11.13 -8.08
C ILE A 66 -8.71 -12.60 -8.10
N ARG A 67 -9.98 -12.94 -7.85
CA ARG A 67 -10.50 -14.27 -8.18
C ARG A 67 -10.54 -14.47 -9.70
N GLN A 68 -10.57 -15.73 -10.15
CA GLN A 68 -10.65 -16.05 -11.58
C GLN A 68 -11.89 -15.42 -12.23
N GLY A 69 -11.69 -14.66 -13.31
CA GLY A 69 -12.75 -13.91 -14.00
C GLY A 69 -13.08 -12.53 -13.40
N CYS A 70 -12.52 -12.17 -12.24
CA CYS A 70 -12.66 -10.82 -11.66
C CYS A 70 -11.67 -9.82 -12.24
N GLN A 71 -11.89 -8.53 -11.98
CA GLN A 71 -11.37 -7.44 -12.79
C GLN A 71 -9.84 -7.30 -12.79
N PHE A 72 -9.18 -7.56 -11.66
CA PHE A 72 -7.74 -7.30 -11.48
C PHE A 72 -6.90 -8.59 -11.47
N ARG A 73 -7.50 -9.74 -11.82
CA ARG A 73 -6.83 -11.07 -11.80
C ARG A 73 -5.51 -11.10 -12.55
N GLU A 74 -5.47 -10.53 -13.76
CA GLU A 74 -4.27 -10.63 -14.60
C GLU A 74 -3.18 -9.66 -14.12
N PHE A 75 -3.52 -8.40 -13.83
CA PHE A 75 -2.56 -7.46 -13.23
C PHE A 75 -1.98 -8.00 -11.92
N HIS A 76 -2.80 -8.61 -11.05
CA HIS A 76 -2.35 -9.24 -9.82
C HIS A 76 -1.35 -10.39 -10.07
N LEU A 77 -1.67 -11.31 -10.99
CA LEU A 77 -0.76 -12.39 -11.38
C LEU A 77 0.55 -11.88 -11.97
N LYS A 78 0.53 -10.78 -12.72
CA LYS A 78 1.72 -10.10 -13.24
C LYS A 78 2.55 -9.49 -12.09
N CYS A 79 1.92 -8.86 -11.10
CA CYS A 79 2.59 -8.40 -9.87
C CYS A 79 3.24 -9.54 -9.10
N ALA A 80 2.52 -10.64 -8.85
CA ALA A 80 3.07 -11.81 -8.18
C ALA A 80 4.27 -12.39 -8.95
N SER A 81 4.14 -12.55 -10.27
CA SER A 81 5.22 -13.02 -11.16
C SER A 81 6.45 -12.09 -11.18
N ALA A 82 6.26 -10.78 -11.00
CA ALA A 82 7.34 -9.80 -10.90
C ALA A 82 8.07 -9.81 -9.53
N GLY A 83 7.61 -10.59 -8.56
CA GLY A 83 8.17 -10.64 -7.21
C GLY A 83 7.61 -9.58 -6.26
N ASN A 84 6.38 -9.09 -6.50
CA ASN A 84 5.67 -8.23 -5.56
C ASN A 84 5.25 -9.03 -4.32
N ARG A 85 5.79 -8.70 -3.14
CA ARG A 85 5.57 -9.49 -1.92
C ARG A 85 4.11 -9.52 -1.47
N LYS A 86 3.39 -8.40 -1.63
CA LYS A 86 1.98 -8.27 -1.24
C LYS A 86 1.08 -9.09 -2.20
N ALA A 87 1.37 -9.07 -3.50
CA ALA A 87 0.67 -9.93 -4.46
C ALA A 87 0.96 -11.43 -4.23
N ILE A 88 2.23 -11.82 -4.04
CA ILE A 88 2.59 -13.21 -3.69
C ILE A 88 1.86 -13.69 -2.43
N TYR A 89 1.72 -12.82 -1.43
CA TYR A 89 0.98 -13.13 -0.21
C TYR A 89 -0.51 -13.43 -0.46
N TYR A 90 -1.22 -12.53 -1.15
CA TYR A 90 -2.65 -12.72 -1.43
C TYR A 90 -2.90 -13.89 -2.41
N GLU A 91 -2.10 -14.05 -3.46
CA GLU A 91 -2.19 -15.20 -4.37
C GLU A 91 -1.96 -16.51 -3.62
N CYS A 92 -1.02 -16.54 -2.67
CA CYS A 92 -0.79 -17.71 -1.83
C CYS A 92 -2.00 -18.01 -0.93
N LEU A 93 -2.60 -17.01 -0.26
CA LEU A 93 -3.80 -17.24 0.56
C LEU A 93 -5.01 -17.67 -0.28
N LEU A 94 -5.15 -17.15 -1.49
CA LEU A 94 -6.22 -17.50 -2.43
C LEU A 94 -6.08 -18.93 -2.97
N THR A 95 -4.85 -19.39 -3.19
CA THR A 95 -4.55 -20.73 -3.75
C THR A 95 -4.31 -21.80 -2.68
N ALA A 96 -3.96 -21.44 -1.44
CA ALA A 96 -3.68 -22.35 -0.32
C ALA A 96 -4.70 -23.50 -0.16
N PRO A 97 -6.04 -23.29 -0.29
CA PRO A 97 -7.02 -24.38 -0.17
C PRO A 97 -6.89 -25.47 -1.25
N SER A 98 -6.28 -25.14 -2.39
CA SER A 98 -6.06 -26.07 -3.51
C SER A 98 -4.65 -26.67 -3.54
N ILE A 99 -3.64 -26.00 -2.98
CA ILE A 99 -2.23 -26.43 -3.03
C ILE A 99 -1.69 -27.02 -1.71
N GLY A 100 -2.37 -26.79 -0.59
CA GLY A 100 -1.94 -27.23 0.74
C GLY A 100 -0.97 -26.26 1.43
N LEU A 101 -0.80 -26.44 2.74
CA LEU A 101 -0.01 -25.52 3.58
C LEU A 101 1.50 -25.69 3.35
N GLU A 102 1.97 -26.90 3.06
CA GLU A 102 3.36 -27.22 2.76
C GLU A 102 3.88 -26.50 1.51
N GLU A 103 3.05 -26.37 0.47
CA GLU A 103 3.41 -25.61 -0.73
C GLU A 103 3.24 -24.10 -0.51
N SER A 104 2.20 -23.70 0.22
CA SER A 104 1.98 -22.31 0.64
C SER A 104 3.18 -21.75 1.41
N ILE A 105 3.79 -22.53 2.31
CA ILE A 105 5.01 -22.14 3.03
C ILE A 105 6.16 -21.85 2.06
N LYS A 106 6.40 -22.68 1.04
CA LYS A 106 7.49 -22.47 0.06
C LYS A 106 7.28 -21.23 -0.80
N ILE A 107 6.02 -20.92 -1.13
CA ILE A 107 5.66 -19.70 -1.89
C ILE A 107 5.92 -18.44 -1.05
N LEU A 108 5.69 -18.51 0.27
CA LEU A 108 5.88 -17.39 1.18
C LEU A 108 7.30 -17.28 1.76
N GLU A 109 8.10 -18.36 1.77
CA GLU A 109 9.47 -18.37 2.30
C GLU A 109 10.36 -17.23 1.75
N PRO A 110 10.36 -16.89 0.44
CA PRO A 110 11.13 -15.76 -0.10
C PRO A 110 10.69 -14.37 0.40
N ASN A 111 9.51 -14.26 1.01
CA ASN A 111 9.03 -13.03 1.65
C ASN A 111 9.49 -12.90 3.12
N VAL A 112 10.00 -13.96 3.74
CA VAL A 112 10.39 -13.99 5.16
C VAL A 112 11.83 -13.47 5.34
N PRO A 113 12.15 -12.64 6.36
CA PRO A 113 11.24 -11.94 7.29
C PRO A 113 10.89 -10.53 6.78
N MET A 114 10.97 -10.27 5.47
CA MET A 114 10.85 -8.91 4.88
C MET A 114 9.41 -8.43 4.66
N HIS A 115 8.39 -9.27 4.92
CA HIS A 115 6.98 -8.93 4.82
C HIS A 115 6.22 -9.52 6.02
N GLY A 116 5.64 -8.66 6.86
CA GLY A 116 5.04 -9.07 8.14
C GLY A 116 3.93 -10.10 7.97
N PHE A 117 2.95 -9.83 7.09
CA PHE A 117 1.85 -10.73 6.81
C PHE A 117 2.29 -12.11 6.30
N SER A 118 3.27 -12.18 5.38
CA SER A 118 3.83 -13.48 4.95
C SER A 118 4.57 -14.19 6.08
N THR A 119 5.29 -13.46 6.92
CA THR A 119 6.05 -14.03 8.05
C THR A 119 5.11 -14.62 9.09
N LEU A 120 4.06 -13.88 9.45
CA LEU A 120 3.03 -14.36 10.38
C LEU A 120 2.24 -15.55 9.81
N ALA A 121 1.86 -15.50 8.52
CA ALA A 121 1.20 -16.62 7.84
C ALA A 121 2.08 -17.89 7.78
N VAL A 122 3.39 -17.78 7.50
CA VAL A 122 4.31 -18.94 7.54
C VAL A 122 4.46 -19.52 8.94
N ALA A 123 4.49 -18.69 9.99
CA ALA A 123 4.49 -19.17 11.37
C ALA A 123 3.20 -19.95 11.69
N ILE A 124 2.04 -19.37 11.35
CA ILE A 124 0.71 -19.97 11.52
C ILE A 124 0.57 -21.28 10.75
N PHE A 125 1.00 -21.34 9.49
CA PHE A 125 0.96 -22.56 8.67
C PHE A 125 1.84 -23.67 9.25
N ASN A 126 3.02 -23.33 9.80
CA ASN A 126 3.84 -24.32 10.51
C ASN A 126 3.18 -24.82 11.81
N VAL A 127 2.38 -24.00 12.52
CA VAL A 127 1.57 -24.46 13.66
C VAL A 127 0.52 -25.47 13.23
N TYR A 128 -0.21 -25.24 12.13
CA TYR A 128 -1.22 -26.19 11.63
C TYR A 128 -0.61 -27.53 11.19
N LEU A 129 0.63 -27.54 10.72
CA LEU A 129 1.37 -28.76 10.34
C LEU A 129 2.02 -29.48 11.53
N GLY A 130 2.01 -28.91 12.74
CA GLY A 130 2.72 -29.46 13.90
C GLY A 130 4.25 -29.30 13.82
N ASN A 131 4.73 -28.35 13.02
CA ASN A 131 6.15 -28.02 12.88
C ASN A 131 6.61 -27.05 13.99
N ASP A 132 6.36 -27.38 15.26
CA ASP A 132 6.52 -26.48 16.42
C ASP A 132 7.86 -25.72 16.44
N LYS A 133 8.95 -26.41 16.08
CA LYS A 133 10.31 -25.87 16.03
C LYS A 133 10.52 -24.83 14.93
N GLU A 134 9.82 -24.96 13.80
CA GLU A 134 9.89 -24.00 12.71
C GLU A 134 8.94 -22.83 12.96
N ALA A 135 7.74 -23.11 13.47
CA ALA A 135 6.81 -22.08 13.95
C ALA A 135 7.47 -21.14 14.95
N SER A 136 8.13 -21.66 16.00
CA SER A 136 8.83 -20.86 17.01
C SER A 136 9.92 -19.96 16.40
N LYS A 137 10.74 -20.47 15.48
CA LYS A 137 11.74 -19.63 14.76
C LYS A 137 11.07 -18.51 13.96
N VAL A 138 10.00 -18.79 13.22
CA VAL A 138 9.35 -17.79 12.36
C VAL A 138 8.58 -16.77 13.20
N PHE A 139 8.02 -17.14 14.35
CA PHE A 139 7.51 -16.19 15.35
C PHE A 139 8.62 -15.31 15.96
N GLN A 140 9.80 -15.87 16.24
CA GLN A 140 10.97 -15.06 16.68
C GLN A 140 11.45 -14.10 15.59
N LEU A 141 11.45 -14.52 14.32
CA LEU A 141 11.73 -13.66 13.18
C LEU A 141 10.65 -12.58 12.98
N PHE A 142 9.37 -12.89 13.21
CA PHE A 142 8.31 -11.88 13.19
C PHE A 142 8.56 -10.83 14.27
N ALA A 143 8.77 -11.25 15.52
CA ALA A 143 9.01 -10.38 16.67
C ALA A 143 10.28 -9.51 16.53
N ALA A 144 11.28 -9.97 15.79
CA ALA A 144 12.54 -9.24 15.57
C ALA A 144 12.49 -8.23 14.41
N TYR A 145 11.52 -8.33 13.50
CA TYR A 145 11.45 -7.50 12.27
C TYR A 145 10.15 -6.68 12.14
N HIS A 146 9.08 -7.00 12.88
CA HIS A 146 7.76 -6.37 12.76
C HIS A 146 7.24 -5.89 14.13
N HIS A 147 6.33 -6.66 14.76
CA HIS A 147 5.61 -6.27 15.97
C HIS A 147 5.85 -7.28 17.12
N ASP A 148 5.73 -6.85 18.37
CA ASP A 148 5.74 -7.77 19.52
C ASP A 148 4.53 -8.72 19.41
N LEU A 149 4.72 -10.01 19.69
CA LEU A 149 3.69 -11.05 19.62
C LEU A 149 2.51 -10.85 20.60
N ARG A 150 2.55 -9.78 21.41
CA ARG A 150 1.55 -9.37 22.39
C ARG A 150 1.00 -7.97 22.12
N SER A 151 1.37 -7.31 21.02
CA SER A 151 0.74 -6.05 20.61
C SER A 151 -0.63 -6.29 20.01
N ASP A 152 -1.49 -5.27 20.11
CA ASP A 152 -2.81 -5.30 19.47
C ASP A 152 -2.65 -5.38 17.93
N ASP A 153 -1.64 -4.71 17.34
CA ASP A 153 -1.32 -4.84 15.91
C ASP A 153 -1.09 -6.30 15.47
N THR A 154 -0.39 -7.11 16.27
CA THR A 154 -0.18 -8.54 15.93
C THR A 154 -1.48 -9.34 15.99
N CYS A 155 -2.39 -8.98 16.91
CA CYS A 155 -3.73 -9.57 16.97
C CYS A 155 -4.55 -9.18 15.72
N GLU A 156 -4.58 -7.90 15.36
CA GLU A 156 -5.27 -7.39 14.16
C GLU A 156 -4.73 -8.02 12.87
N MET A 157 -3.41 -8.17 12.74
CA MET A 157 -2.80 -8.89 11.61
C MET A 157 -3.22 -10.37 11.55
N GLY A 158 -3.33 -11.04 12.71
CA GLY A 158 -3.81 -12.42 12.82
C GLY A 158 -5.28 -12.56 12.43
N GLU A 159 -6.15 -11.69 12.93
CA GLU A 159 -7.57 -11.65 12.58
C GLU A 159 -7.77 -11.33 11.08
N SER A 160 -6.97 -10.44 10.51
CA SER A 160 -6.99 -10.13 9.07
C SER A 160 -6.58 -11.35 8.21
N ILE A 161 -5.56 -12.13 8.62
CA ILE A 161 -5.20 -13.40 7.96
C ILE A 161 -6.38 -14.40 8.04
N GLU A 162 -7.01 -14.56 9.21
CA GLU A 162 -8.14 -15.47 9.39
C GLU A 162 -9.34 -15.06 8.52
N ASN A 163 -9.61 -13.77 8.42
CA ASN A 163 -10.71 -13.21 7.63
C ASN A 163 -10.45 -13.29 6.12
N GLN A 164 -9.21 -13.07 5.66
CA GLN A 164 -8.80 -13.28 4.27
C GLN A 164 -8.92 -14.75 3.87
N LEU A 165 -8.46 -15.68 4.72
CA LEU A 165 -8.64 -17.13 4.51
C LEU A 165 -10.13 -17.49 4.36
N LYS A 166 -11.01 -17.05 5.28
CA LYS A 166 -12.48 -17.22 5.13
C LYS A 166 -12.98 -16.66 3.79
N ALA A 167 -12.63 -15.42 3.45
CA ALA A 167 -13.09 -14.73 2.25
C ALA A 167 -12.64 -15.41 0.94
N PHE A 168 -11.50 -16.11 0.95
CA PHE A 168 -11.01 -16.89 -0.19
C PHE A 168 -11.66 -18.29 -0.31
N GLY A 169 -12.42 -18.73 0.70
CA GLY A 169 -13.02 -20.07 0.74
C GLY A 169 -12.11 -21.10 1.41
N ALA A 170 -11.11 -20.66 2.17
CA ALA A 170 -10.23 -21.50 2.97
C ALA A 170 -10.89 -22.01 4.27
N GLU A 171 -12.22 -22.19 4.27
CA GLU A 171 -12.96 -22.76 5.38
C GLU A 171 -12.43 -24.17 5.75
N ASP A 172 -11.97 -24.93 4.75
CA ASP A 172 -11.33 -26.24 4.92
C ASP A 172 -9.90 -26.17 5.50
N LEU A 173 -9.23 -25.01 5.41
CA LEU A 173 -7.96 -24.77 6.12
C LEU A 173 -8.17 -24.32 7.58
N ASN A 174 -9.41 -24.05 8.00
CA ASN A 174 -9.71 -23.47 9.31
C ASN A 174 -9.64 -24.51 10.45
N CYS A 175 -8.41 -24.74 10.93
CA CYS A 175 -7.98 -25.10 12.29
C CYS A 175 -8.51 -26.39 12.96
N ASN A 176 -9.74 -26.82 12.68
CA ASN A 176 -10.51 -27.72 13.54
C ASN A 176 -10.18 -29.21 13.39
N LYS A 177 -9.10 -29.54 12.65
CA LYS A 177 -8.35 -30.78 12.81
C LYS A 177 -7.08 -30.56 13.62
N TYR A 178 -7.25 -30.02 14.83
CA TYR A 178 -6.33 -30.34 15.91
C TYR A 178 -6.36 -31.87 16.09
N GLY A 179 -5.31 -32.55 15.64
CA GLY A 179 -5.06 -33.93 16.07
C GLY A 179 -4.85 -33.97 17.59
N GLU A 180 -4.96 -35.14 18.20
CA GLU A 180 -4.69 -35.33 19.63
C GLU A 180 -3.24 -34.97 20.03
N SER A 181 -2.38 -34.74 19.02
CA SER A 181 -1.02 -34.24 19.12
C SER A 181 -0.87 -32.71 19.12
N PHE A 182 -1.93 -31.91 18.89
CA PHE A 182 -1.80 -30.46 18.76
C PHE A 182 -1.22 -29.83 20.04
N LYS A 183 -0.13 -29.11 19.87
CA LYS A 183 0.47 -28.26 20.89
C LYS A 183 0.75 -26.90 20.27
N PHE A 184 0.28 -25.87 20.95
CA PHE A 184 0.84 -24.54 20.78
C PHE A 184 2.31 -24.57 21.27
N PRO A 185 3.25 -23.82 20.67
CA PRO A 185 4.63 -23.78 21.16
C PRO A 185 4.70 -23.26 22.60
N ASP A 186 4.75 -24.17 23.57
CA ASP A 186 4.87 -23.87 25.00
C ASP A 186 6.35 -23.68 25.37
N ASP A 187 6.95 -22.67 24.74
CA ASP A 187 8.37 -22.30 24.86
C ASP A 187 8.57 -21.02 25.71
N GLY A 188 7.52 -20.60 26.42
CA GLY A 188 7.52 -19.41 27.27
C GLY A 188 7.34 -18.08 26.51
N VAL A 189 7.36 -18.08 25.18
CA VAL A 189 7.16 -16.87 24.36
C VAL A 189 5.67 -16.59 24.17
N ILE A 190 4.89 -17.60 23.79
CA ILE A 190 3.50 -17.48 23.28
C ILE A 190 2.48 -18.16 24.24
N LYS A 191 1.19 -17.78 24.17
CA LYS A 191 0.10 -18.39 24.98
C LYS A 191 -1.16 -18.66 24.16
N THR A 192 -1.89 -19.71 24.53
CA THR A 192 -3.05 -20.25 23.78
C THR A 192 -4.28 -19.32 23.79
N PRO A 193 -4.90 -19.01 22.62
CA PRO A 193 -6.18 -18.31 22.52
C PRO A 193 -7.39 -19.10 23.07
N ARG A 194 -8.57 -18.45 23.16
CA ARG A 194 -9.76 -18.98 23.88
C ARG A 194 -10.91 -19.49 22.99
N CYS A 195 -10.78 -19.50 21.67
CA CYS A 195 -11.89 -19.66 20.71
C CYS A 195 -11.74 -20.89 19.78
N VAL A 196 -12.58 -21.92 19.96
CA VAL A 196 -12.65 -23.12 19.08
C VAL A 196 -14.07 -23.72 19.04
N LYS A 197 -14.72 -23.83 17.86
CA LYS A 197 -15.89 -24.68 17.48
C LYS A 197 -16.28 -24.50 15.96
N ILE A 198 -17.22 -25.32 15.43
CA ILE A 198 -17.43 -25.78 14.00
C ILE A 198 -18.95 -25.68 13.63
N PRO A 199 -19.54 -25.68 12.38
CA PRO A 199 -19.13 -26.00 10.94
C PRO A 199 -19.50 -24.91 9.87
N SER A 200 -19.60 -25.11 8.51
CA SER A 200 -18.73 -25.69 7.44
C SER A 200 -19.44 -25.85 6.05
N MET A 201 -18.77 -25.59 4.89
CA MET A 201 -19.11 -25.98 3.46
C MET A 201 -20.24 -25.17 2.74
N SER A 202 -20.42 -25.08 1.40
CA SER A 202 -20.10 -25.94 0.21
C SER A 202 -19.94 -25.13 -1.13
N THR A 203 -19.72 -25.76 -2.32
CA THR A 203 -19.12 -25.10 -3.53
C THR A 203 -19.62 -25.51 -4.97
N SER A 204 -19.28 -24.73 -6.03
CA SER A 204 -18.78 -25.16 -7.39
C SER A 204 -18.73 -24.01 -8.48
N SER A 205 -18.00 -24.17 -9.62
CA SER A 205 -17.47 -23.07 -10.49
C SER A 205 -17.10 -23.41 -11.99
N SER A 206 -16.03 -22.81 -12.59
CA SER A 206 -15.40 -23.00 -13.96
C SER A 206 -16.01 -22.16 -15.14
N SER A 207 -15.41 -21.80 -16.31
CA SER A 207 -14.05 -21.63 -16.94
C SER A 207 -14.23 -21.34 -18.48
N ASP A 208 -13.34 -20.89 -19.42
CA ASP A 208 -12.03 -20.17 -19.53
C ASP A 208 -11.73 -19.86 -21.05
N GLY A 209 -10.65 -19.11 -21.44
CA GLY A 209 -10.16 -19.06 -22.86
C GLY A 209 -9.14 -17.97 -23.28
N ALA A 210 -7.87 -18.35 -23.57
CA ALA A 210 -6.68 -17.47 -23.38
C ALA A 210 -5.91 -16.93 -24.64
N SER A 211 -6.50 -16.11 -25.53
CA SER A 211 -5.71 -15.22 -26.44
C SER A 211 -6.48 -14.03 -27.03
N TYR A 212 -7.77 -14.23 -27.29
CA TYR A 212 -8.81 -13.20 -27.19
C TYR A 212 -8.65 -12.39 -25.88
N VAL A 213 -8.27 -13.12 -24.83
CA VAL A 213 -8.17 -12.70 -23.44
C VAL A 213 -7.14 -11.60 -23.18
N ASP A 214 -5.97 -11.54 -23.84
CA ASP A 214 -4.94 -10.53 -23.55
C ASP A 214 -5.47 -9.09 -23.76
N MET A 215 -6.30 -8.89 -24.78
CA MET A 215 -6.96 -7.60 -25.00
C MET A 215 -8.24 -7.42 -24.17
N LEU A 216 -8.90 -8.49 -23.69
CA LEU A 216 -9.96 -8.36 -22.68
C LEU A 216 -9.40 -7.97 -21.32
N TYR A 217 -8.24 -8.51 -20.92
CA TYR A 217 -7.57 -8.08 -19.68
C TYR A 217 -7.14 -6.61 -19.80
N ALA A 218 -6.55 -6.18 -20.92
CA ALA A 218 -6.27 -4.76 -21.14
C ALA A 218 -7.53 -3.85 -21.10
N VAL A 219 -8.71 -4.37 -21.43
CA VAL A 219 -9.99 -3.68 -21.18
C VAL A 219 -10.36 -3.72 -19.69
N ASN A 220 -10.43 -4.90 -19.07
CA ASN A 220 -10.85 -5.13 -17.68
C ASN A 220 -9.95 -4.44 -16.65
N ASP A 221 -8.63 -4.66 -16.71
CA ASP A 221 -7.62 -4.04 -15.84
C ASP A 221 -7.75 -2.51 -15.80
N SER A 222 -8.29 -1.91 -16.88
CA SER A 222 -8.44 -0.46 -17.03
C SER A 222 -9.89 0.06 -16.89
N ASN A 223 -10.87 -0.83 -16.69
CA ASN A 223 -12.33 -0.55 -16.66
C ASN A 223 -12.82 -0.05 -15.29
N PHE A 224 -12.10 0.89 -14.68
CA PHE A 224 -12.42 1.46 -13.36
C PHE A 224 -12.49 2.99 -13.42
N GLY A 225 -13.35 3.59 -12.59
CA GLY A 225 -13.66 5.02 -12.63
C GLY A 225 -14.37 5.42 -13.94
N ILE A 226 -14.29 6.70 -14.32
CA ILE A 226 -14.95 7.22 -15.53
C ILE A 226 -14.06 7.00 -16.78
N PRO A 227 -14.52 6.30 -17.83
CA PRO A 227 -13.71 6.02 -19.01
C PRO A 227 -13.73 7.17 -20.03
N ASP A 228 -12.55 7.63 -20.42
CA ASP A 228 -12.25 8.75 -21.33
C ASP A 228 -11.96 8.31 -22.79
N ARG A 229 -11.38 7.13 -22.93
CA ARG A 229 -11.01 6.45 -24.19
C ARG A 229 -11.34 4.97 -24.10
N CYS A 230 -11.45 4.33 -25.26
CA CYS A 230 -11.41 2.88 -25.39
C CYS A 230 -9.98 2.41 -25.72
N PRO A 231 -9.51 1.22 -25.30
CA PRO A 231 -8.17 0.72 -25.65
C PRO A 231 -7.90 0.59 -27.17
N CYS A 232 -8.93 0.52 -28.00
CA CYS A 232 -8.83 0.61 -29.46
C CYS A 232 -8.51 2.03 -30.00
N GLY A 233 -8.38 3.03 -29.12
CA GLY A 233 -8.11 4.44 -29.43
C GLY A 233 -9.35 5.33 -29.59
N SER A 234 -10.53 4.73 -29.77
CA SER A 234 -11.79 5.43 -30.00
C SER A 234 -12.27 6.23 -28.78
N ALA A 235 -13.06 7.27 -29.05
CA ALA A 235 -13.75 8.05 -28.01
C ALA A 235 -14.86 7.24 -27.34
N ILE A 236 -15.14 7.56 -26.08
CA ILE A 236 -16.33 7.08 -25.35
C ILE A 236 -17.50 8.04 -25.63
N ILE A 237 -18.69 7.47 -25.78
CA ILE A 237 -19.98 8.16 -25.88
C ILE A 237 -20.90 7.69 -24.75
N ILE A 238 -21.87 8.52 -24.36
CA ILE A 238 -22.92 8.11 -23.40
C ILE A 238 -24.10 7.56 -24.19
N GLN A 239 -24.40 6.28 -24.01
CA GLN A 239 -25.59 5.62 -24.56
C GLN A 239 -26.65 5.49 -23.47
N ILE A 240 -27.91 5.71 -23.82
CA ILE A 240 -29.07 5.43 -22.97
C ILE A 240 -29.74 4.17 -23.53
N SER A 241 -29.96 3.14 -22.71
CA SER A 241 -30.89 2.09 -23.06
C SER A 241 -32.32 2.54 -22.73
N THR A 242 -33.20 2.43 -23.73
CA THR A 242 -34.64 2.65 -23.61
C THR A 242 -35.41 1.33 -23.74
N GLU A 243 -34.77 0.21 -23.37
CA GLU A 243 -35.44 -1.07 -23.16
C GLU A 243 -36.51 -0.94 -22.05
N ALA A 244 -37.53 -1.81 -22.05
CA ALA A 244 -38.78 -1.63 -21.30
C ALA A 244 -38.70 -1.78 -19.76
N ALA A 245 -37.54 -1.55 -19.16
CA ALA A 245 -37.38 -1.37 -17.72
C ALA A 245 -37.85 0.03 -17.30
N ALA A 246 -38.37 0.15 -16.07
CA ALA A 246 -38.97 1.40 -15.57
C ALA A 246 -37.99 2.60 -15.39
N ILE A 247 -36.69 2.38 -15.54
CA ILE A 247 -35.64 3.40 -15.44
C ILE A 247 -34.64 3.20 -16.60
N PRO A 248 -34.45 4.20 -17.49
CA PRO A 248 -33.47 4.12 -18.57
C PRO A 248 -32.03 4.02 -18.03
N LYS A 249 -31.36 2.87 -18.23
CA LYS A 249 -29.95 2.69 -17.86
C LYS A 249 -29.04 3.50 -18.77
N LYS A 250 -28.04 4.15 -18.20
CA LYS A 250 -26.98 4.89 -18.92
C LYS A 250 -25.70 4.06 -18.95
N TYR A 251 -24.99 4.11 -20.06
CA TYR A 251 -23.72 3.41 -20.27
C TYR A 251 -22.68 4.35 -20.88
N PHE A 252 -21.44 4.20 -20.43
CA PHE A 252 -20.27 4.68 -21.15
C PHE A 252 -19.87 3.62 -22.18
N VAL A 253 -19.94 3.94 -23.47
CA VAL A 253 -19.76 2.98 -24.57
C VAL A 253 -18.74 3.50 -25.56
N CYS A 254 -17.87 2.64 -26.08
CA CYS A 254 -16.98 2.99 -27.19
C CYS A 254 -17.79 3.44 -28.43
N LYS A 255 -17.38 4.54 -29.09
CA LYS A 255 -18.02 5.00 -30.34
C LYS A 255 -18.12 3.89 -31.39
N ASP A 256 -17.03 3.15 -31.57
CA ASP A 256 -16.92 2.08 -32.56
C ASP A 256 -17.15 0.69 -31.91
N PHE A 257 -18.03 0.62 -30.91
CA PHE A 257 -18.27 -0.58 -30.08
C PHE A 257 -18.70 -1.79 -30.90
N LYS A 258 -18.09 -2.93 -30.58
CA LYS A 258 -18.49 -4.28 -30.98
C LYS A 258 -18.71 -5.10 -29.71
N ASN A 259 -19.60 -6.07 -29.76
CA ASN A 259 -19.88 -6.94 -28.62
C ASN A 259 -18.88 -8.12 -28.57
N ASP A 260 -17.59 -7.79 -28.51
CA ASP A 260 -16.43 -8.69 -28.59
C ASP A 260 -15.49 -8.57 -27.38
N GLY A 261 -15.89 -7.88 -26.31
CA GLY A 261 -15.06 -7.64 -25.13
C GLY A 261 -13.87 -6.69 -25.32
N LEU A 262 -13.48 -6.37 -26.56
CA LEU A 262 -12.35 -5.49 -26.89
C LEU A 262 -12.71 -4.00 -26.82
N HIS A 263 -14.01 -3.71 -26.79
CA HIS A 263 -14.56 -2.37 -26.77
C HIS A 263 -15.28 -2.09 -25.44
N ARG A 264 -14.90 -0.99 -24.75
CA ARG A 264 -15.49 -0.60 -23.46
C ARG A 264 -17.00 -0.39 -23.55
N LYS A 265 -17.71 -0.99 -22.58
CA LYS A 265 -19.12 -0.75 -22.24
C LYS A 265 -19.28 -0.92 -20.73
N GLN A 266 -19.37 0.19 -20.00
CA GLN A 266 -19.44 0.24 -18.53
C GLN A 266 -20.76 0.92 -18.13
N GLU A 267 -21.43 0.45 -17.06
CA GLU A 267 -22.64 1.12 -16.58
C GLU A 267 -22.28 2.44 -15.89
N TRP A 268 -23.05 3.50 -16.17
CA TRP A 268 -22.74 4.86 -15.76
C TRP A 268 -22.73 5.03 -14.24
N THR A 269 -23.61 4.36 -13.50
CA THR A 269 -23.65 4.42 -12.03
C THR A 269 -22.39 3.83 -11.41
N ALA A 270 -22.01 2.60 -11.78
CA ALA A 270 -20.79 1.95 -11.29
C ALA A 270 -19.52 2.81 -11.57
N ALA A 271 -19.38 3.33 -12.79
CA ALA A 271 -18.26 4.22 -13.15
C ALA A 271 -18.20 5.51 -12.31
N ILE A 272 -19.36 6.06 -11.93
CA ILE A 272 -19.48 7.25 -11.07
C ILE A 272 -19.23 6.89 -9.60
N GLU A 273 -19.70 5.74 -9.14
CA GLU A 273 -19.49 5.23 -7.77
C GLU A 273 -18.00 4.94 -7.50
N ASP A 274 -17.30 4.31 -8.44
CA ASP A 274 -15.85 4.06 -8.36
C ASP A 274 -15.05 5.38 -8.32
N GLU A 275 -15.33 6.31 -9.23
CA GLU A 275 -14.64 7.61 -9.27
C GLU A 275 -14.95 8.43 -8.01
N THR A 276 -16.19 8.37 -7.50
CA THR A 276 -16.59 9.03 -6.25
C THR A 276 -15.86 8.43 -5.05
N ARG A 277 -15.72 7.10 -4.99
CA ARG A 277 -14.95 6.40 -3.95
C ARG A 277 -13.47 6.82 -3.98
N ARG A 278 -12.86 6.82 -5.16
CA ARG A 278 -11.46 7.22 -5.38
C ARG A 278 -11.22 8.68 -4.99
N LEU A 279 -12.09 9.59 -5.45
CA LEU A 279 -12.03 11.01 -5.11
C LEU A 279 -12.22 11.24 -3.60
N LYS A 280 -13.11 10.50 -2.94
CA LYS A 280 -13.28 10.58 -1.49
C LYS A 280 -11.99 10.21 -0.76
N LYS A 281 -11.36 9.06 -1.10
CA LYS A 281 -10.10 8.67 -0.47
C LYS A 281 -9.01 9.74 -0.66
N THR A 282 -8.84 10.27 -1.88
CA THR A 282 -7.88 11.37 -2.12
C THR A 282 -8.19 12.62 -1.27
N VAL A 283 -9.45 12.92 -0.99
CA VAL A 283 -9.85 14.02 -0.08
C VAL A 283 -9.52 13.67 1.38
N ASP A 284 -9.84 12.46 1.84
CA ASP A 284 -9.56 11.98 3.20
C ASP A 284 -8.03 11.97 3.49
N ASP A 285 -7.22 11.59 2.50
CA ASP A 285 -5.74 11.65 2.53
C ASP A 285 -5.22 13.09 2.53
N HIS A 286 -5.77 13.97 1.68
CA HIS A 286 -5.41 15.39 1.65
C HIS A 286 -5.78 16.10 2.95
N GLU A 287 -6.95 15.83 3.53
CA GLU A 287 -7.34 16.37 4.83
C GLU A 287 -6.38 15.92 5.93
N SER A 288 -5.95 14.65 5.89
CA SER A 288 -4.99 14.11 6.85
C SER A 288 -3.59 14.73 6.73
N ARG A 289 -3.18 15.12 5.51
CA ARG A 289 -1.96 15.90 5.25
C ARG A 289 -2.10 17.37 5.69
N ILE A 290 -3.26 18.00 5.50
CA ILE A 290 -3.54 19.35 5.99
C ILE A 290 -3.52 19.36 7.54
N ARG A 291 -4.12 18.36 8.18
CA ARG A 291 -4.07 18.14 9.64
C ARG A 291 -2.66 17.89 10.18
N SER A 292 -1.69 17.46 9.38
CA SER A 292 -0.29 17.34 9.81
C SER A 292 0.50 18.64 9.63
N LEU A 293 0.26 19.40 8.56
CA LEU A 293 0.89 20.71 8.33
C LEU A 293 0.59 21.71 9.45
N GLY A 294 -0.66 21.78 9.93
CA GLY A 294 -1.02 22.66 11.06
C GLY A 294 -0.30 22.35 12.39
N ARG A 295 0.30 21.16 12.54
CA ARG A 295 1.18 20.84 13.68
C ARG A 295 2.60 21.37 13.49
N VAL A 296 3.04 21.53 12.24
CA VAL A 296 4.33 22.13 11.90
C VAL A 296 4.26 23.65 12.03
N GLU A 297 3.16 24.27 11.61
CA GLU A 297 2.90 25.71 11.81
C GLU A 297 3.01 26.09 13.30
N TYR A 298 2.32 25.37 14.19
CA TYR A 298 2.43 25.56 15.64
C TYR A 298 3.85 25.35 16.21
N GLN A 299 4.67 24.50 15.57
CA GLN A 299 6.08 24.33 15.96
C GLN A 299 6.94 25.50 15.47
N ILE A 300 6.66 26.06 14.30
CA ILE A 300 7.34 27.25 13.76
C ILE A 300 7.06 28.47 14.64
N ASP A 301 5.79 28.73 14.99
CA ASP A 301 5.41 29.85 15.85
C ASP A 301 6.19 29.84 17.17
N ARG A 302 6.29 28.67 17.82
CA ARG A 302 7.05 28.48 19.06
C ARG A 302 8.56 28.64 18.89
N ILE A 303 9.12 28.23 17.76
CA ILE A 303 10.54 28.42 17.47
C ILE A 303 10.85 29.91 17.25
N ASP A 304 9.91 30.67 16.67
CA ASP A 304 10.06 32.12 16.48
C ASP A 304 9.94 32.88 17.83
N GLU A 305 9.01 32.49 18.71
CA GLU A 305 8.95 32.99 20.10
C GLU A 305 10.27 32.75 20.87
N ASP A 306 10.80 31.52 20.83
CA ASP A 306 12.07 31.18 21.47
C ASP A 306 13.25 31.93 20.82
N ALA A 307 13.25 32.15 19.50
CA ALA A 307 14.28 32.93 18.79
C ALA A 307 14.27 34.41 19.19
N GLN A 308 13.11 35.06 19.18
CA GLN A 308 12.95 36.46 19.61
C GLN A 308 13.42 36.67 21.06
N LYS A 309 13.15 35.70 21.94
CA LYS A 309 13.65 35.71 23.33
C LYS A 309 15.18 35.60 23.38
N ASN A 310 15.77 34.69 22.61
CA ASN A 310 17.22 34.49 22.57
C ASN A 310 17.96 35.73 22.03
N ASP A 311 17.43 36.39 20.99
CA ASP A 311 17.99 37.64 20.47
C ASP A 311 18.00 38.77 21.53
N GLY A 312 16.96 38.85 22.36
CA GLY A 312 16.91 39.77 23.49
C GLY A 312 17.97 39.48 24.57
N GLU A 313 18.22 38.20 24.87
CA GLU A 313 19.28 37.78 25.79
C GLU A 313 20.68 38.05 25.22
N ILE A 314 20.89 37.79 23.93
CA ILE A 314 22.15 38.10 23.21
C ILE A 314 22.43 39.61 23.22
N ALA A 315 21.43 40.45 22.97
CA ALA A 315 21.59 41.91 23.01
C ALA A 315 21.99 42.42 24.41
N ASN A 316 21.38 41.88 25.47
CA ASN A 316 21.72 42.20 26.86
C ASN A 316 23.14 41.74 27.22
N LEU A 317 23.54 40.53 26.83
CA LEU A 317 24.91 40.03 27.02
C LEU A 317 25.93 40.88 26.27
N GLY A 318 25.63 41.31 25.04
CA GLY A 318 26.47 42.23 24.27
C GLY A 318 26.69 43.57 24.98
N TYR A 319 25.65 44.14 25.60
CA TYR A 319 25.78 45.35 26.41
C TYR A 319 26.69 45.14 27.65
N GLN A 320 26.52 44.01 28.36
CA GLN A 320 27.35 43.69 29.53
C GLN A 320 28.83 43.48 29.17
N ILE A 321 29.11 42.78 28.06
CA ILE A 321 30.47 42.61 27.52
C ILE A 321 31.08 43.98 27.21
N HIS A 322 30.35 44.85 26.51
CA HIS A 322 30.86 46.18 26.17
C HIS A 322 31.18 47.06 27.38
N GLU A 323 30.41 46.96 28.47
CA GLU A 323 30.71 47.69 29.71
C GLU A 323 31.93 47.08 30.44
N MET A 324 32.07 45.75 30.42
CA MET A 324 33.27 45.07 30.94
C MET A 324 34.54 45.45 30.16
N GLU A 325 34.47 45.61 28.83
CA GLU A 325 35.60 46.08 28.00
C GLU A 325 36.10 47.45 28.43
N LYS A 326 35.20 48.40 28.74
CA LYS A 326 35.58 49.74 29.24
C LYS A 326 36.33 49.66 30.57
N VAL A 327 35.83 48.84 31.51
CA VAL A 327 36.48 48.63 32.81
C VAL A 327 37.85 47.97 32.63
N LEU A 328 37.95 46.95 31.78
CA LEU A 328 39.21 46.26 31.50
C LEU A 328 40.26 47.20 30.89
N LYS A 329 39.84 48.07 29.95
CA LYS A 329 40.70 49.09 29.35
C LYS A 329 41.21 50.09 30.40
N LYS A 330 40.32 50.66 31.21
CA LYS A 330 40.69 51.59 32.29
C LYS A 330 41.68 50.97 33.28
N ASN A 331 41.44 49.72 33.70
CA ASN A 331 42.34 49.01 34.61
C ASN A 331 43.71 48.75 33.96
N THR A 332 43.76 48.53 32.63
CA THR A 332 45.01 48.35 31.88
C THR A 332 45.81 49.66 31.80
N GLU A 333 45.13 50.80 31.61
CA GLU A 333 45.73 52.14 31.65
C GLU A 333 46.30 52.47 33.05
N GLU A 334 45.57 52.15 34.13
CA GLU A 334 46.04 52.31 35.51
C GLU A 334 47.23 51.41 35.83
N ILE A 335 47.23 50.15 35.39
CA ILE A 335 48.38 49.23 35.56
C ILE A 335 49.62 49.70 34.81
N ALA A 336 49.47 50.29 33.61
CA ALA A 336 50.57 50.86 32.87
C ALA A 336 51.21 52.05 33.62
N LEU A 337 50.37 52.94 34.15
CA LEU A 337 50.82 54.11 34.91
C LEU A 337 51.52 53.73 36.23
N LEU A 338 51.02 52.69 36.92
CA LEU A 338 51.67 52.14 38.12
C LEU A 338 53.05 51.53 37.83
N LYS A 339 53.23 50.84 36.69
CA LYS A 339 54.55 50.34 36.27
C LYS A 339 55.53 51.49 36.01
N GLU A 340 55.09 52.53 35.31
CA GLU A 340 55.93 53.69 34.99
C GLU A 340 56.33 54.51 36.25
N ILE A 341 55.60 54.36 37.36
CA ILE A 341 55.98 54.90 38.68
C ILE A 341 57.01 53.99 39.36
N ILE A 342 56.81 52.66 39.32
CA ILE A 342 57.72 51.68 39.93
C ILE A 342 59.10 51.68 39.26
N GLU A 343 59.18 51.90 37.95
CA GLU A 343 60.46 52.03 37.21
C GLU A 343 61.24 53.33 37.52
N LYS A 344 60.69 54.24 38.35
CA LYS A 344 61.30 55.52 38.75
C LYS A 344 61.62 55.61 40.26
N LEU A 345 61.51 54.50 40.98
CA LEU A 345 61.79 54.36 42.42
C LEU A 345 63.05 53.51 42.68
#